data_AF-A0A377LWR4-F1
#
_entry.id   AF-A0A377LWR4-F1
#
_cell.length_a   1.000
_cell.length_b   1.000
_cell.length_c   1.000
_cell.angle_alpha   90.00
_cell.angle_beta   90.00
_cell.angle_gamma   90.00
#
_symmetry.space_group_name_H-M   'P 1'
#
loop_
_entity.id
_entity.type
_entity.pdbx_description
1 polymer ?
#
loop_
_entity_poly.entity_id
_entity_poly.type
_entity_poly.pdbx_seq_one_letter_code
_entity_poly.pdbx_strand_id
1 'polypeptide(L)'
;MKYRNAPQDERGNNIFWISQGPRMGVGYFYALTPVYLGNRLQALLGIEQTIRMENFFTPGSLPMGVTILDENGHPLISLTGPDNRLNVDPHWMQERSWFGYTSGFRELVLKKSLPPSSLSIVYSLPVDMVLERIRILIMNAILLNVLAGGALFTLARMYERKIFIPAESDAQRLEEHEQFNRKIVASAPVGICILRTQDGTNILSNELAHNYLNMLTHEDRQRLTQIICGQQVNFVDVLTSTHTNLQISFVHSRYRNENVAICVLVDVSARVKMEESLQEMAQAAEQASQSKSMFLAPSVTNCVRRCTGLSATSICCKPKSCRKALIAW
;
A
#
# COMPACT_ATOMS: atom_id res chain seq x y z
N MET A 1 93.51 -13.13 6.29
CA MET A 1 92.90 -11.96 6.95
C MET A 1 91.38 -12.10 6.89
N LYS A 2 90.69 -12.24 8.03
CA LYS A 2 89.22 -12.24 8.07
C LYS A 2 88.76 -10.80 8.23
N TYR A 3 88.27 -10.19 7.15
CA TYR A 3 87.55 -8.92 7.24
C TYR A 3 86.23 -9.17 7.98
N ARG A 4 86.02 -8.48 9.10
CA ARG A 4 84.80 -8.57 9.89
C ARG A 4 83.94 -7.35 9.56
N ASN A 5 82.68 -7.55 9.20
CA ASN A 5 81.72 -6.46 9.08
C ASN A 5 81.62 -5.73 10.43
N ALA A 6 81.56 -4.40 10.40
CA ALA A 6 81.45 -3.57 11.60
C ALA A 6 80.30 -4.06 12.51
N PRO A 7 80.47 -3.99 13.85
CA PRO A 7 79.40 -4.30 14.80
C PRO A 7 78.15 -3.47 14.51
N GLN A 8 76.99 -3.99 14.87
CA GLN A 8 75.68 -3.54 14.38
C GLN A 8 75.36 -2.05 14.70
N ASP A 9 76.02 -1.47 15.71
CA ASP A 9 75.93 -0.05 16.07
C ASP A 9 76.74 0.91 15.18
N GLU A 10 77.87 0.46 14.58
CA GLU A 10 78.72 1.30 13.73
C GLU A 10 78.34 1.24 12.24
N ARG A 11 77.43 0.33 11.86
CA ARG A 11 76.81 0.31 10.52
C ARG A 11 75.96 1.55 10.22
N GLY A 12 75.68 2.38 11.23
CA GLY A 12 74.97 3.64 11.10
C GLY A 12 75.76 4.77 10.44
N ASN A 13 77.09 4.65 10.28
CA ASN A 13 77.94 5.69 9.69
C ASN A 13 78.04 5.63 8.15
N ASN A 14 77.11 4.94 7.48
CA ASN A 14 77.06 4.93 6.03
C ASN A 14 76.50 6.28 5.55
N ILE A 15 77.26 6.98 4.72
CA ILE A 15 76.83 8.25 4.15
C ILE A 15 76.20 7.96 2.80
N PHE A 16 74.96 8.40 2.64
CA PHE A 16 74.20 8.30 1.39
C PHE A 16 73.90 9.70 0.90
N TRP A 17 74.18 9.98 -0.38
CA TRP A 17 73.73 11.22 -1.00
C TRP A 17 73.41 11.00 -2.46
N ILE A 18 72.58 11.90 -3.01
CA ILE A 18 72.18 11.87 -4.41
C ILE A 18 72.59 13.19 -5.05
N SER A 19 73.20 13.11 -6.22
CA SER A 19 73.47 14.27 -7.07
C SER A 19 72.59 14.25 -8.32
N GLN A 20 72.21 15.44 -8.78
CA GLN A 20 71.52 15.60 -10.06
C GLN A 20 72.48 15.34 -11.21
N GLY A 21 72.07 14.48 -12.14
CA GLY A 21 72.80 14.27 -13.38
C GLY A 21 72.56 15.40 -14.38
N PRO A 22 73.30 15.42 -15.51
CA PRO A 22 73.19 16.46 -16.54
C PRO A 22 71.87 16.44 -17.32
N ARG A 23 71.02 15.42 -17.11
CA ARG A 23 69.71 15.28 -17.76
C ARG A 23 68.62 15.22 -16.68
N MET A 24 67.51 15.90 -16.95
CA MET A 24 66.28 15.82 -16.14
C MET A 24 65.88 14.35 -15.93
N GLY A 25 65.62 13.95 -14.68
CA GLY A 25 65.22 12.59 -14.34
C GLY A 25 66.36 11.56 -14.24
N VAL A 26 67.63 11.96 -14.41
CA VAL A 26 68.79 11.09 -14.17
C VAL A 26 69.58 11.63 -12.97
N GLY A 27 69.95 10.74 -12.06
CA GLY A 27 70.75 11.05 -10.88
C GLY A 27 71.84 10.04 -10.62
N TYR A 28 72.79 10.41 -9.77
CA TYR A 28 73.82 9.51 -9.26
C TYR A 28 73.61 9.34 -7.75
N PHE A 29 73.46 8.09 -7.33
CA PHE A 29 73.42 7.70 -5.93
C PHE A 29 74.80 7.25 -5.50
N TYR A 30 75.28 7.86 -4.43
CA TYR A 30 76.55 7.54 -3.82
C TYR A 30 76.31 6.94 -2.44
N ALA A 31 76.94 5.81 -2.18
CA ALA A 31 76.97 5.18 -0.87
C ALA A 31 78.43 5.00 -0.44
N LEU A 32 78.79 5.58 0.70
CA LEU A 32 80.12 5.45 1.30
C LEU A 32 80.01 4.63 2.58
N THR A 33 80.69 3.48 2.60
CA THR A 33 80.69 2.57 3.75
C THR A 33 82.11 2.46 4.33
N PRO A 34 82.33 2.81 5.60
CA PRO A 34 83.63 2.63 6.25
C PRO A 34 83.93 1.14 6.51
N VAL A 35 85.14 0.72 6.15
CA VAL A 35 85.65 -0.63 6.38
C VAL A 35 86.68 -0.58 7.49
N TYR A 36 86.36 -1.26 8.58
CA TYR A 36 87.20 -1.37 9.77
C TYR A 36 87.93 -2.71 9.78
N LEU A 37 89.16 -2.71 10.27
CA LEU A 37 89.91 -3.91 10.61
C LEU A 37 90.28 -3.85 12.09
N GLY A 38 89.58 -4.62 12.92
CA GLY A 38 89.59 -4.39 14.37
C GLY A 38 88.81 -3.12 14.73
N ASN A 39 89.41 -2.23 15.54
CA ASN A 39 88.81 -0.96 15.99
C ASN A 39 89.42 0.28 15.32
N ARG A 40 90.03 0.13 14.13
CA ARG A 40 90.64 1.21 13.35
C ARG A 40 90.04 1.25 11.95
N LEU A 41 89.68 2.45 11.50
CA LEU A 41 89.21 2.70 10.14
C LEU A 41 90.38 2.45 9.17
N GLN A 42 90.21 1.52 8.23
CA GLN A 42 91.28 1.15 7.29
C GLN A 42 91.01 1.61 5.86
N ALA A 43 89.74 1.64 5.43
CA ALA A 43 89.37 2.10 4.10
C ALA A 43 87.92 2.61 4.08
N LEU A 44 87.58 3.37 3.04
CA LEU A 44 86.22 3.76 2.70
C LEU A 44 85.85 3.10 1.37
N LEU A 45 84.75 2.35 1.35
CA LEU A 45 84.22 1.76 0.13
C LEU A 45 83.12 2.67 -0.41
N GLY A 46 83.36 3.25 -1.59
CA GLY A 46 82.36 4.05 -2.31
C GLY A 46 81.70 3.24 -3.42
N ILE A 47 80.37 3.27 -3.50
CA ILE A 47 79.59 2.74 -4.63
C ILE A 47 78.87 3.91 -5.28
N GLU A 48 79.03 4.04 -6.60
CA GLU A 48 78.26 4.95 -7.44
C GLU A 48 77.28 4.12 -8.28
N GLN A 49 76.00 4.50 -8.22
CA GLN A 49 74.96 3.88 -9.03
C GLN A 49 74.14 4.95 -9.75
N THR A 50 73.97 4.77 -11.06
CA THR A 50 73.08 5.63 -11.85
C THR A 50 71.62 5.29 -11.54
N ILE A 51 70.87 6.28 -11.09
CA ILE A 51 69.44 6.18 -10.85
C ILE A 51 68.71 6.91 -11.98
N ARG A 52 67.72 6.24 -12.57
CA ARG A 52 66.80 6.86 -13.51
C ARG A 52 65.42 6.92 -12.89
N MET A 53 64.81 8.10 -12.89
CA MET A 53 63.51 8.31 -12.28
C MET A 53 62.40 7.50 -12.97
N GLU A 54 62.57 7.17 -14.26
CA GLU A 54 61.72 6.25 -15.01
C GLU A 54 61.65 4.84 -14.41
N ASN A 55 62.70 4.38 -13.71
CA ASN A 55 62.71 3.06 -13.07
C ASN A 55 61.83 3.00 -11.81
N PHE A 56 61.46 4.14 -11.23
CA PHE A 56 60.49 4.20 -10.12
C PHE A 56 59.05 4.26 -10.62
N PHE A 57 58.84 4.24 -11.93
CA PHE A 57 57.52 4.22 -12.55
C PHE A 57 57.23 2.84 -13.15
N THR A 58 56.02 2.32 -12.95
CA THR A 58 55.55 1.13 -13.68
C THR A 58 54.76 1.59 -14.92
N PRO A 59 55.20 1.26 -16.16
CA PRO A 59 54.50 1.63 -17.38
C PRO A 59 53.05 1.15 -17.35
N GLY A 60 52.09 2.08 -17.41
CA GLY A 60 50.65 1.78 -17.36
C GLY A 60 49.90 2.31 -16.12
N SER A 61 50.64 2.79 -15.11
CA SER A 61 50.05 3.56 -14.01
C SER A 61 49.80 5.02 -14.43
N LEU A 62 48.96 5.76 -13.70
CA LEU A 62 48.65 7.18 -13.99
C LEU A 62 49.94 8.01 -14.10
N PRO A 63 49.97 9.15 -14.83
CA PRO A 63 51.16 10.01 -14.90
C PRO A 63 51.50 10.54 -13.50
N MET A 64 52.40 9.86 -12.81
CA MET A 64 52.84 10.20 -11.45
C MET A 64 54.15 10.97 -11.55
N GLY A 65 54.20 12.10 -10.86
CA GLY A 65 55.42 12.79 -10.53
C GLY A 65 56.22 12.00 -9.49
N VAL A 66 57.53 11.92 -9.66
CA VAL A 66 58.42 11.33 -8.67
C VAL A 66 59.44 12.38 -8.27
N THR A 67 59.53 12.64 -6.97
CA THR A 67 60.51 13.57 -6.40
C THR A 67 61.22 12.90 -5.24
N ILE A 68 62.56 12.94 -5.23
CA ILE A 68 63.36 12.50 -4.10
C ILE A 68 63.68 13.72 -3.24
N LEU A 69 63.43 13.61 -1.94
CA LEU A 69 63.71 14.62 -0.93
C LEU A 69 64.93 14.21 -0.08
N ASP A 70 65.71 15.22 0.30
CA ASP A 70 66.76 15.14 1.32
C ASP A 70 66.19 15.05 2.75
N GLU A 71 67.05 14.82 3.74
CA GLU A 71 66.76 14.88 5.18
C GLU A 71 66.00 16.14 5.60
N ASN A 72 66.34 17.26 4.97
CA ASN A 72 65.77 18.58 5.25
C ASN A 72 64.50 18.87 4.44
N GLY A 73 63.97 17.88 3.70
CA GLY A 73 62.77 18.05 2.86
C GLY A 73 63.02 18.80 1.54
N HIS A 74 64.29 19.03 1.16
CA HIS A 74 64.61 19.70 -0.10
C HIS A 74 64.55 18.71 -1.28
N PRO A 75 63.93 19.09 -2.42
CA PRO A 75 63.87 18.23 -3.59
C PRO A 75 65.24 18.12 -4.27
N LEU A 76 65.82 16.92 -4.22
CA LEU A 76 67.11 16.58 -4.82
C LEU A 76 66.96 16.20 -6.29
N ILE A 77 65.95 15.43 -6.68
CA ILE A 77 65.68 15.07 -8.08
C ILE A 77 64.18 15.05 -8.28
N SER A 78 63.70 15.67 -9.35
CA SER A 78 62.31 15.59 -9.74
C SER A 78 62.17 15.20 -11.20
N LEU A 79 61.20 14.32 -11.50
CA LEU A 79 60.75 14.01 -12.85
C LEU A 79 59.65 14.99 -13.30
N THR A 80 58.99 15.68 -12.36
CA THR A 80 58.04 16.72 -12.72
C THR A 80 58.82 17.95 -13.19
N GLY A 81 58.37 18.57 -14.27
CA GLY A 81 59.02 19.76 -14.83
C GLY A 81 59.19 20.89 -13.79
N PRO A 82 59.99 21.92 -14.09
CA PRO A 82 60.30 23.01 -13.17
C PRO A 82 59.07 23.76 -12.62
N ASP A 83 57.91 23.66 -13.29
CA ASP A 83 56.66 24.32 -12.90
C ASP A 83 55.87 23.57 -11.81
N ASN A 84 56.21 22.32 -11.52
CA ASN A 84 55.48 21.46 -10.59
C ASN A 84 56.37 21.04 -9.41
N ARG A 85 57.05 22.03 -8.80
CA ARG A 85 57.83 21.83 -7.57
C ARG A 85 56.85 21.64 -6.42
N LEU A 86 56.88 20.45 -5.83
CA LEU A 86 56.12 20.13 -4.62
C LEU A 86 56.53 21.09 -3.50
N ASN A 87 55.56 21.86 -2.98
CA ASN A 87 55.73 22.55 -1.71
C ASN A 87 55.63 21.49 -0.61
N VAL A 88 56.78 21.17 -0.01
CA VAL A 88 56.86 20.18 1.06
C VAL A 88 56.29 20.80 2.33
N ASP A 89 55.15 20.28 2.79
CA ASP A 89 54.59 20.72 4.05
C ASP A 89 55.46 20.20 5.22
N PRO A 90 55.73 21.02 6.25
CA PRO A 90 56.59 20.63 7.38
C PRO A 90 56.11 19.38 8.11
N HIS A 91 54.80 19.12 8.10
CA HIS A 91 54.19 17.95 8.72
C HIS A 91 54.62 16.63 8.05
N TRP A 92 55.00 16.66 6.77
CA TRP A 92 55.46 15.47 6.06
C TRP A 92 56.80 14.97 6.61
N MET A 93 57.62 15.84 7.20
CA MET A 93 58.96 15.48 7.68
C MET A 93 58.94 14.62 8.95
N GLN A 94 57.86 14.66 9.74
CA GLN A 94 57.79 13.96 11.02
C GLN A 94 57.48 12.46 10.89
N GLU A 95 56.88 12.04 9.77
CA GLU A 95 56.45 10.65 9.56
C GLU A 95 57.30 9.91 8.51
N ARG A 96 57.54 8.62 8.74
CA ARG A 96 58.30 7.73 7.82
C ARG A 96 57.56 7.45 6.52
N SER A 97 56.24 7.46 6.56
CA SER A 97 55.36 7.33 5.40
C SER A 97 54.16 8.22 5.60
N TRP A 98 53.80 9.00 4.59
CA TRP A 98 52.67 9.91 4.64
C TRP A 98 51.87 9.82 3.34
N PHE A 99 50.55 9.80 3.44
CA PHE A 99 49.64 9.77 2.30
C PHE A 99 48.55 10.81 2.50
N GLY A 100 48.39 11.72 1.55
CA GLY A 100 47.41 12.79 1.66
C GLY A 100 47.43 13.73 0.48
N TYR A 101 46.78 14.88 0.64
CA TYR A 101 46.68 15.91 -0.38
C TYR A 101 47.60 17.08 -0.09
N THR A 102 48.07 17.76 -1.13
CA THR A 102 48.76 19.04 -1.01
C THR A 102 47.83 20.15 -0.52
N SER A 103 48.40 21.23 0.01
CA SER A 103 47.68 22.47 0.31
C SER A 103 46.95 22.98 -0.94
N GLY A 104 45.62 22.78 -0.98
CA GLY A 104 44.77 23.10 -2.12
C GLY A 104 44.19 21.90 -2.87
N PHE A 105 44.36 20.66 -2.40
CA PHE A 105 43.74 19.43 -2.94
C PHE A 105 44.01 19.17 -4.44
N ARG A 106 45.07 19.78 -4.99
CA ARG A 106 45.42 19.64 -6.40
C ARG A 106 46.12 18.34 -6.71
N GLU A 107 46.93 17.85 -5.78
CA GLU A 107 47.75 16.66 -5.98
C GLU A 107 47.62 15.72 -4.79
N LEU A 108 47.48 14.44 -5.11
CA LEU A 108 47.55 13.34 -4.17
C LEU A 108 49.02 12.91 -4.04
N VAL A 109 49.52 12.88 -2.82
CA VAL A 109 50.93 12.70 -2.53
C VAL A 109 51.14 11.48 -1.63
N LEU A 110 52.13 10.66 -1.97
CA LEU A 110 52.60 9.53 -1.18
C LEU A 110 54.09 9.69 -0.91
N LYS A 111 54.44 10.00 0.35
CA LYS A 111 55.82 9.98 0.85
C LYS A 111 56.15 8.61 1.41
N LYS A 112 57.34 8.09 1.07
CA LYS A 112 57.92 6.89 1.67
C LYS A 112 59.41 7.13 1.94
N SER A 113 59.87 6.87 3.16
CA SER A 113 61.30 6.87 3.46
C SER A 113 62.00 5.68 2.80
N LEU A 114 63.29 5.81 2.49
CA LEU A 114 64.11 4.78 1.84
C LEU A 114 65.16 4.22 2.82
N PRO A 115 64.83 3.31 3.74
CA PRO A 115 65.83 2.66 4.60
C PRO A 115 66.87 1.89 3.76
N PRO A 116 68.17 1.91 4.11
CA PRO A 116 68.81 2.50 5.30
C PRO A 116 69.19 3.98 5.17
N SER A 117 68.89 4.63 4.04
CA SER A 117 69.16 6.05 3.84
C SER A 117 68.14 6.93 4.55
N SER A 118 68.51 8.18 4.77
CA SER A 118 67.67 9.23 5.31
C SER A 118 66.83 9.96 4.24
N LEU A 119 66.99 9.55 2.99
CA LEU A 119 66.27 10.06 1.83
C LEU A 119 64.81 9.60 1.83
N SER A 120 63.93 10.42 1.28
CA SER A 120 62.51 10.11 1.11
C SER A 120 62.09 10.23 -0.34
N ILE A 121 61.31 9.29 -0.85
CA ILE A 121 60.68 9.38 -2.17
C ILE A 121 59.23 9.85 -2.02
N VAL A 122 58.84 10.78 -2.88
CA VAL A 122 57.51 11.37 -2.91
C VAL A 122 56.92 11.15 -4.29
N TYR A 123 55.81 10.43 -4.34
CA TYR A 123 54.98 10.28 -5.53
C TYR A 123 53.88 11.33 -5.49
N SER A 124 53.75 12.15 -6.53
CA SER A 124 52.64 13.12 -6.67
C SER A 124 51.78 12.77 -7.87
N LEU A 125 50.47 12.89 -7.70
CA LEU A 125 49.48 12.56 -8.73
C LEU A 125 48.41 13.66 -8.80
N PRO A 126 48.26 14.36 -9.94
CA PRO A 126 47.22 15.36 -10.10
C PRO A 126 45.82 14.76 -9.93
N VAL A 127 45.01 15.37 -9.07
CA VAL A 127 43.65 14.93 -8.76
C VAL A 127 42.75 15.03 -9.98
N ASP A 128 42.96 16.02 -10.85
CA ASP A 128 42.22 16.19 -12.10
C ASP A 128 42.30 14.96 -13.01
N MET A 129 43.48 14.35 -13.12
CA MET A 129 43.72 13.14 -13.93
C MET A 129 43.01 11.92 -13.33
N VAL A 130 42.90 11.85 -12.01
CA VAL A 130 42.15 10.80 -11.31
C VAL A 130 40.66 10.98 -11.56
N LEU A 131 40.14 12.20 -11.38
CA LEU A 131 38.73 12.54 -11.61
C LEU A 131 38.32 12.28 -13.06
N GLU A 132 39.16 12.65 -14.03
CA GLU A 132 38.87 12.44 -15.45
C GLU A 132 38.76 10.94 -15.78
N ARG A 133 39.62 10.11 -15.18
CA ARG A 133 39.55 8.65 -15.34
C ARG A 133 38.27 8.04 -14.76
N ILE A 134 37.79 8.53 -13.62
CA ILE A 134 36.56 8.03 -12.97
C ILE A 134 35.29 8.79 -13.37
N ARG A 135 35.40 9.80 -14.24
CA ARG A 135 34.29 10.70 -14.62
C ARG A 135 33.07 9.95 -15.14
N ILE A 136 33.29 8.94 -15.97
CA ILE A 136 32.21 8.11 -16.53
C ILE A 136 31.50 7.32 -15.43
N LEU A 137 32.24 6.76 -14.46
CA LEU A 137 31.63 6.05 -13.32
C LEU A 137 30.80 7.00 -12.45
N ILE A 138 31.30 8.21 -12.18
CA ILE A 138 30.57 9.23 -11.40
C ILE A 138 29.29 9.64 -12.14
N MET A 139 29.39 9.92 -13.44
CA MET A 139 28.23 10.28 -14.26
C MET A 139 27.18 9.15 -14.27
N ASN A 140 27.60 7.90 -14.42
CA ASN A 140 26.70 6.75 -14.38
C ASN A 140 26.05 6.59 -13.01
N ALA A 141 26.80 6.77 -11.92
CA ALA A 141 26.26 6.69 -10.56
C ALA A 141 25.20 7.78 -10.32
N ILE A 142 25.47 9.02 -10.73
CA ILE A 142 24.49 10.12 -10.62
C ILE A 142 23.25 9.82 -11.46
N LEU A 143 23.43 9.41 -12.72
CA LEU A 143 22.34 9.09 -13.63
C LEU A 143 21.45 7.97 -13.07
N LEU A 144 22.06 6.90 -12.55
CA LEU A 144 21.34 5.78 -11.95
C LEU A 144 20.52 6.22 -10.73
N ASN A 145 21.10 7.06 -9.86
CA ASN A 145 20.40 7.59 -8.69
C ASN A 145 19.22 8.49 -9.08
N VAL A 146 19.38 9.34 -10.09
CA VAL A 146 18.30 10.20 -10.59
C VAL A 146 17.19 9.36 -11.22
N LEU A 147 17.52 8.34 -12.01
CA LEU A 147 16.54 7.42 -12.58
C LEU A 147 15.79 6.62 -11.51
N ALA A 148 16.50 6.10 -10.52
CA ALA A 148 15.89 5.39 -9.39
C ALA A 148 14.96 6.30 -8.58
N GLY A 149 15.41 7.53 -8.28
CA GLY A 149 14.59 8.53 -7.59
C GLY A 149 13.34 8.91 -8.40
N GLY A 150 13.48 9.12 -9.71
CA GLY A 150 12.36 9.38 -10.62
C GLY A 150 11.37 8.22 -10.68
N ALA A 151 11.87 6.98 -10.78
CA ALA A 151 11.04 5.78 -10.77
C ALA A 151 10.24 5.67 -9.46
N LEU A 152 10.88 5.83 -8.30
CA LEU A 152 10.21 5.79 -7.01
C LEU A 152 9.15 6.91 -6.88
N PHE A 153 9.47 8.12 -7.32
CA PHE A 153 8.53 9.24 -7.29
C PHE A 153 7.31 9.00 -8.19
N THR A 154 7.53 8.51 -9.42
CA THR A 154 6.42 8.18 -10.33
C THR A 154 5.56 7.04 -9.79
N LEU A 155 6.18 6.02 -9.20
CA LEU A 155 5.50 4.91 -8.56
C LEU A 155 4.62 5.41 -7.40
N ALA A 156 5.20 6.19 -6.47
CA ALA A 156 4.46 6.77 -5.36
C ALA A 156 3.25 7.60 -5.82
N ARG A 157 3.45 8.46 -6.83
CA ARG A 157 2.38 9.28 -7.40
C ARG A 157 1.30 8.44 -8.10
N MET A 158 1.68 7.34 -8.75
CA MET A 158 0.74 6.40 -9.36
C MET A 158 -0.08 5.67 -8.30
N TYR A 159 0.56 5.18 -7.23
CA TYR A 159 -0.12 4.51 -6.11
C TYR A 159 -1.14 5.43 -5.45
N GLU A 160 -0.75 6.66 -5.13
CA GLU A 160 -1.64 7.65 -4.52
C GLU A 160 -2.87 7.90 -5.40
N ARG A 161 -2.67 8.20 -6.69
CA ARG A 161 -3.79 8.51 -7.59
C ARG A 161 -4.67 7.31 -7.93
N LYS A 162 -4.08 6.13 -8.08
CA LYS A 162 -4.78 4.98 -8.68
C LYS A 162 -5.40 4.06 -7.64
N ILE A 163 -4.89 4.06 -6.40
CA ILE A 163 -5.34 3.14 -5.35
C ILE A 163 -5.95 3.89 -4.17
N PHE A 164 -5.31 4.98 -3.70
CA PHE A 164 -5.75 5.64 -2.47
C PHE A 164 -7.05 6.45 -2.68
N ILE A 165 -7.10 7.27 -3.73
CA ILE A 165 -8.26 8.11 -4.04
C ILE A 165 -9.55 7.30 -4.31
N PRO A 166 -9.55 6.26 -5.17
CA PRO A 166 -10.78 5.50 -5.40
C PRO A 166 -11.23 4.69 -4.18
N ALA A 167 -10.29 4.22 -3.35
CA ALA A 167 -10.63 3.47 -2.13
C ALA A 167 -11.38 4.34 -1.11
N GLU A 168 -11.03 5.63 -1.00
CA GLU A 168 -11.75 6.57 -0.14
C GLU A 168 -13.18 6.79 -0.63
N SER A 169 -13.37 7.01 -1.93
CA SER A 169 -14.71 7.20 -2.50
C SER A 169 -15.59 5.95 -2.40
N ASP A 170 -14.99 4.76 -2.60
CA ASP A 170 -15.72 3.50 -2.48
C ASP A 170 -16.12 3.21 -1.03
N ALA A 171 -15.26 3.54 -0.06
CA ALA A 171 -15.58 3.41 1.36
C ALA A 171 -16.72 4.36 1.79
N GLN A 172 -16.67 5.63 1.38
CA GLN A 172 -17.73 6.60 1.67
C GLN A 172 -19.06 6.18 1.05
N ARG A 173 -19.06 5.74 -0.20
CA ARG A 173 -20.26 5.27 -0.89
C ARG A 173 -20.87 4.03 -0.23
N LEU A 174 -20.03 3.12 0.28
CA LEU A 174 -20.52 1.93 0.98
C LEU A 174 -21.18 2.31 2.31
N GLU A 175 -20.59 3.25 3.05
CA GLU A 175 -21.18 3.78 4.28
C GLU A 175 -22.52 4.50 4.01
N GLU A 176 -22.60 5.32 2.96
CA GLU A 176 -23.85 5.98 2.55
C GLU A 176 -24.94 4.96 2.18
N HIS A 177 -24.60 3.89 1.45
CA HIS A 177 -25.55 2.83 1.12
C HIS A 177 -26.01 2.04 2.36
N GLU A 178 -25.13 1.78 3.33
CA GLU A 178 -25.51 1.11 4.56
C GLU A 178 -26.45 1.98 5.41
N GLN A 179 -26.13 3.26 5.56
CA GLN A 179 -26.97 4.22 6.27
C GLN A 179 -28.33 4.42 5.59
N PHE A 180 -28.36 4.51 4.25
CA PHE A 180 -29.60 4.62 3.48
C PHE A 180 -30.47 3.37 3.62
N ASN A 181 -29.89 2.18 3.47
CA ASN A 181 -30.61 0.92 3.66
C ASN A 181 -31.17 0.82 5.08
N ARG A 182 -30.39 1.20 6.11
CA ARG A 182 -30.86 1.22 7.49
C ARG A 182 -32.04 2.19 7.70
N LYS A 183 -32.03 3.36 7.05
CA LYS A 183 -33.13 4.34 7.12
C LYS A 183 -34.39 3.86 6.41
N ILE A 184 -34.28 3.23 5.24
CA ILE A 184 -35.43 2.62 4.55
C ILE A 184 -36.09 1.58 5.44
N VAL A 185 -35.31 0.62 5.98
CA VAL A 185 -35.84 -0.45 6.81
C VAL A 185 -36.51 0.11 8.07
N ALA A 186 -35.94 1.13 8.71
CA ALA A 186 -36.55 1.76 9.88
C ALA A 186 -37.88 2.48 9.55
N SER A 187 -37.98 3.11 8.38
CA SER A 187 -39.15 3.90 7.97
C SER A 187 -40.32 3.10 7.35
N ALA A 188 -40.14 1.81 7.09
CA ALA A 188 -41.16 0.99 6.44
C ALA A 188 -42.39 0.78 7.37
N PRO A 189 -43.64 0.87 6.84
CA PRO A 189 -44.87 0.67 7.62
C PRO A 189 -45.13 -0.81 7.97
N VAL A 190 -44.10 -1.66 7.90
CA VAL A 190 -44.17 -3.11 8.09
C VAL A 190 -43.08 -3.56 9.07
N GLY A 191 -43.40 -4.51 9.93
CA GLY A 191 -42.46 -5.05 10.89
C GLY A 191 -41.58 -6.09 10.21
N ILE A 192 -40.31 -5.78 9.96
CA ILE A 192 -39.38 -6.76 9.37
C ILE A 192 -38.53 -7.40 10.48
N CYS A 193 -38.46 -8.72 10.51
CA CYS A 193 -37.51 -9.46 11.32
C CYS A 193 -36.85 -10.61 10.58
N ILE A 194 -35.61 -10.94 10.94
CA ILE A 194 -34.84 -12.04 10.38
C ILE A 194 -34.70 -13.10 11.48
N LEU A 195 -35.23 -14.28 11.23
CA LEU A 195 -35.21 -15.41 12.14
C LEU A 195 -34.27 -16.49 11.60
N ARG A 196 -33.51 -17.14 12.49
CA ARG A 196 -32.69 -18.29 12.11
C ARG A 196 -33.58 -19.52 11.90
N THR A 197 -33.39 -20.26 10.81
CA THR A 197 -34.27 -21.41 10.50
C THR A 197 -34.05 -22.63 11.41
N GLN A 198 -32.90 -22.78 12.05
CA GLN A 198 -32.65 -23.92 12.95
C GLN A 198 -33.33 -23.76 14.33
N ASP A 199 -33.32 -22.55 14.89
CA ASP A 199 -33.70 -22.31 16.30
C ASP A 199 -34.85 -21.30 16.45
N GLY A 200 -35.27 -20.63 15.37
CA GLY A 200 -36.26 -19.54 15.42
C GLY A 200 -35.77 -18.27 16.13
N THR A 201 -34.47 -18.15 16.39
CA THR A 201 -33.87 -17.02 17.10
C THR A 201 -33.86 -15.76 16.24
N ASN A 202 -34.17 -14.61 16.84
CA ASN A 202 -34.19 -13.31 16.15
C ASN A 202 -32.76 -12.78 15.99
N ILE A 203 -32.31 -12.59 14.75
CA ILE A 203 -30.99 -12.04 14.40
C ILE A 203 -31.07 -10.53 14.25
N LEU A 204 -32.14 -10.05 13.61
CA LEU A 204 -32.38 -8.64 13.36
C LEU A 204 -33.88 -8.38 13.39
N SER A 205 -34.29 -7.25 13.97
CA SER A 205 -35.68 -6.80 13.93
C SER A 205 -35.74 -5.28 13.89
N ASN A 206 -36.68 -4.75 13.10
CA ASN A 206 -37.08 -3.34 13.23
C ASN A 206 -37.89 -3.16 14.52
N GLU A 207 -37.96 -1.93 15.04
CA GLU A 207 -38.69 -1.59 16.27
C GLU A 207 -40.16 -2.06 16.22
N LEU A 208 -40.84 -1.84 15.09
CA LEU A 208 -42.21 -2.30 14.87
C LEU A 208 -42.33 -3.84 14.95
N ALA A 209 -41.36 -4.55 14.37
CA ALA A 209 -41.34 -6.02 14.40
C ALA A 209 -41.10 -6.54 15.82
N HIS A 210 -40.24 -5.86 16.59
CA HIS A 210 -39.99 -6.18 17.98
C HIS A 210 -41.27 -6.03 18.82
N ASN A 211 -42.04 -4.96 18.61
CA ASN A 211 -43.32 -4.75 19.28
C ASN A 211 -44.33 -5.85 18.94
N TYR A 212 -44.49 -6.21 17.67
CA TYR A 212 -45.40 -7.29 17.29
C TYR A 212 -44.97 -8.64 17.84
N LEU A 213 -43.68 -9.01 17.74
CA LEU A 213 -43.14 -10.27 18.28
C LEU A 213 -43.31 -10.41 19.80
N ASN A 214 -43.34 -9.29 20.55
CA ASN A 214 -43.60 -9.29 21.98
C ASN A 214 -45.08 -9.48 22.33
N MET A 215 -46.00 -9.18 21.40
CA MET A 215 -47.44 -9.41 21.61
C MET A 215 -47.86 -10.86 21.27
N LEU A 216 -47.07 -11.58 20.46
CA LEU A 216 -47.28 -13.00 20.17
C LEU A 216 -47.01 -13.89 21.41
N THR A 217 -47.87 -14.88 21.62
CA THR A 217 -47.67 -15.86 22.70
C THR A 217 -46.50 -16.81 22.39
N HIS A 218 -45.97 -17.49 23.41
CA HIS A 218 -44.88 -18.44 23.21
C HIS A 218 -45.30 -19.61 22.30
N GLU A 219 -46.56 -20.04 22.37
CA GLU A 219 -47.10 -21.09 21.48
C GLU A 219 -47.14 -20.64 20.02
N ASP A 220 -47.57 -19.40 19.75
CA ASP A 220 -47.65 -18.88 18.38
C ASP A 220 -46.26 -18.73 17.77
N ARG A 221 -45.25 -18.35 18.57
CA ARG A 221 -43.84 -18.29 18.15
C ARG A 221 -43.28 -19.68 17.81
N GLN A 222 -43.65 -20.70 18.57
CA GLN A 222 -43.25 -22.08 18.27
C GLN A 222 -43.93 -22.59 17.00
N ARG A 223 -45.22 -22.31 16.81
CA ARG A 223 -45.95 -22.64 15.57
C ARG A 223 -45.36 -21.94 14.36
N LEU A 224 -45.05 -20.65 14.46
CA LEU A 224 -44.34 -19.89 13.41
C LEU A 224 -43.01 -20.54 13.04
N THR A 225 -42.21 -20.91 14.04
CA THR A 225 -40.91 -21.55 13.80
C THR A 225 -41.08 -22.89 13.08
N GLN A 226 -42.05 -23.72 13.49
CA GLN A 226 -42.35 -24.98 12.80
C GLN A 226 -42.81 -24.79 11.35
N ILE A 227 -43.65 -23.79 11.09
CA ILE A 227 -44.16 -23.47 9.75
C ILE A 227 -43.01 -22.96 8.85
N ILE A 228 -42.11 -22.14 9.39
CA ILE A 228 -40.91 -21.65 8.69
C ILE A 228 -39.96 -22.81 8.36
N CYS A 229 -39.78 -23.78 9.27
CA CYS A 229 -38.97 -24.98 9.04
C CYS A 229 -39.59 -25.95 8.03
N GLY A 230 -40.92 -26.09 8.06
CA GLY A 230 -41.67 -27.06 7.25
C GLY A 230 -42.02 -26.61 5.82
N GLN A 231 -41.76 -25.35 5.45
CA GLN A 231 -42.05 -24.76 4.14
C GLN A 231 -43.50 -24.92 3.64
N GLN A 232 -44.50 -24.96 4.54
CA GLN A 232 -45.86 -25.33 4.13
C GLN A 232 -46.73 -24.19 3.60
N VAL A 233 -46.48 -22.92 3.95
CA VAL A 233 -47.30 -21.76 3.51
C VAL A 233 -46.44 -20.49 3.53
N ASN A 234 -46.58 -19.57 2.57
CA ASN A 234 -45.75 -18.34 2.53
C ASN A 234 -46.27 -17.19 3.43
N PHE A 235 -47.44 -17.37 4.05
CA PHE A 235 -48.05 -16.40 4.96
C PHE A 235 -48.86 -17.11 6.05
N VAL A 236 -49.00 -16.47 7.21
CA VAL A 236 -49.77 -16.94 8.36
C VAL A 236 -50.51 -15.75 8.96
N ASP A 237 -51.82 -15.87 9.14
CA ASP A 237 -52.62 -14.88 9.85
C ASP A 237 -52.75 -15.30 11.32
N VAL A 238 -52.35 -14.42 12.23
CA VAL A 238 -52.36 -14.65 13.68
C VAL A 238 -53.21 -13.58 14.36
N LEU A 239 -54.18 -14.02 15.17
CA LEU A 239 -54.90 -13.14 16.07
C LEU A 239 -54.12 -13.04 17.38
N THR A 240 -53.65 -11.85 17.69
CA THR A 240 -52.87 -11.56 18.89
C THR A 240 -53.77 -11.44 20.12
N SER A 241 -53.19 -11.61 21.32
CA SER A 241 -53.88 -11.43 22.61
C SER A 241 -54.53 -10.05 22.79
N THR A 242 -54.04 -9.03 22.09
CA THR A 242 -54.55 -7.66 22.06
C THR A 242 -55.63 -7.41 21.00
N HIS A 243 -56.22 -8.47 20.42
CA HIS A 243 -57.19 -8.40 19.30
C HIS A 243 -56.64 -7.69 18.05
N THR A 244 -55.34 -7.76 17.81
CA THR A 244 -54.72 -7.32 16.56
C THR A 244 -54.55 -8.51 15.62
N ASN A 245 -55.08 -8.38 14.41
CA ASN A 245 -54.88 -9.33 13.33
C ASN A 245 -53.55 -9.02 12.65
N LEU A 246 -52.55 -9.86 12.89
CA LEU A 246 -51.24 -9.75 12.27
C LEU A 246 -51.11 -10.77 11.14
N GLN A 247 -50.80 -10.29 9.95
CA GLN A 247 -50.41 -11.13 8.82
C GLN A 247 -48.89 -11.22 8.78
N ILE A 248 -48.36 -12.43 8.83
CA ILE A 248 -46.92 -12.70 8.85
C ILE A 248 -46.55 -13.45 7.58
N SER A 249 -45.82 -12.79 6.68
CA SER A 249 -45.27 -13.41 5.47
C SER A 249 -43.80 -13.75 5.70
N PHE A 250 -43.31 -14.85 5.14
CA PHE A 250 -41.90 -15.20 5.26
C PHE A 250 -41.27 -15.72 3.97
N VAL A 251 -39.99 -15.42 3.78
CA VAL A 251 -39.18 -15.84 2.62
C VAL A 251 -37.83 -16.34 3.12
N HIS A 252 -37.43 -17.53 2.69
CA HIS A 252 -36.11 -18.10 3.01
C HIS A 252 -35.00 -17.41 2.22
N SER A 253 -33.91 -17.09 2.91
CA SER A 253 -32.72 -16.47 2.34
C SER A 253 -31.47 -16.93 3.10
N ARG A 254 -30.30 -16.44 2.70
CA ARG A 254 -29.03 -16.74 3.34
C ARG A 254 -28.36 -15.45 3.81
N TYR A 255 -28.03 -15.37 5.10
CA TYR A 255 -27.37 -14.21 5.69
C TYR A 255 -26.16 -14.67 6.49
N ARG A 256 -25.01 -14.03 6.28
CA ARG A 256 -23.72 -14.41 6.92
C ARG A 256 -23.41 -15.91 6.86
N ASN A 257 -23.72 -16.53 5.71
CA ASN A 257 -23.55 -17.96 5.44
C ASN A 257 -24.48 -18.91 6.24
N GLU A 258 -25.40 -18.38 7.06
CA GLU A 258 -26.46 -19.12 7.76
C GLU A 258 -27.80 -19.07 6.97
N ASN A 259 -28.60 -20.14 7.08
CA ASN A 259 -29.96 -20.16 6.54
C ASN A 259 -30.87 -19.35 7.47
N VAL A 260 -31.55 -18.36 6.89
CA VAL A 260 -32.42 -17.43 7.61
C VAL A 260 -33.76 -17.27 6.91
N ALA A 261 -34.81 -16.94 7.67
CA ALA A 261 -36.10 -16.57 7.14
C ALA A 261 -36.33 -15.08 7.39
N ILE A 262 -36.61 -14.33 6.32
CA ILE A 262 -37.02 -12.93 6.39
C ILE A 262 -38.54 -12.93 6.59
N CYS A 263 -39.00 -12.43 7.72
CA CYS A 263 -40.40 -12.33 8.08
C CYS A 263 -40.87 -10.88 8.03
N VAL A 264 -42.03 -10.66 7.42
CA VAL A 264 -42.71 -9.36 7.33
C VAL A 264 -44.05 -9.46 8.04
N LEU A 265 -44.21 -8.68 9.10
CA LEU A 265 -45.40 -8.59 9.94
C LEU A 265 -46.19 -7.32 9.57
N VAL A 266 -47.46 -7.48 9.23
CA VAL A 266 -48.36 -6.39 8.85
C VAL A 266 -49.62 -6.46 9.69
N ASP A 267 -50.00 -5.35 10.30
CA ASP A 267 -51.30 -5.22 10.98
C ASP A 267 -52.41 -5.01 9.95
N VAL A 268 -53.29 -6.01 9.83
CA VAL A 268 -54.45 -5.99 8.95
C VAL A 268 -55.76 -5.73 9.70
N SER A 269 -55.70 -5.41 11.00
CA SER A 269 -56.88 -5.19 11.87
C SER A 269 -57.81 -4.12 11.33
N ALA A 270 -57.27 -3.02 10.81
CA ALA A 270 -58.09 -1.93 10.26
C ALA A 270 -58.83 -2.37 8.99
N ARG A 271 -58.22 -3.24 8.17
CA ARG A 271 -58.85 -3.78 6.96
C ARG A 271 -59.94 -4.78 7.32
N VAL A 272 -59.65 -5.70 8.23
CA VAL A 272 -60.62 -6.71 8.68
C VAL A 272 -61.84 -6.08 9.36
N LYS A 273 -61.65 -5.08 10.23
CA LYS A 273 -62.76 -4.34 10.87
C LYS A 273 -63.61 -3.56 9.85
N MET A 274 -62.98 -3.04 8.80
CA MET A 274 -63.71 -2.34 7.74
C MET A 274 -64.54 -3.31 6.89
N GLU A 275 -64.00 -4.47 6.54
CA GLU A 275 -64.75 -5.54 5.87
C GLU A 275 -65.93 -6.04 6.70
N GLU A 276 -65.74 -6.26 8.00
CA GLU A 276 -66.80 -6.66 8.93
C GLU A 276 -67.91 -5.60 8.98
N SER A 277 -67.54 -4.31 9.08
CA SER A 277 -68.51 -3.20 9.08
C SER A 277 -69.30 -3.08 7.76
N LEU A 278 -68.64 -3.35 6.63
CA LEU A 278 -69.29 -3.35 5.31
C LEU A 278 -70.27 -4.52 5.19
N GLN A 279 -69.91 -5.68 5.74
CA GLN A 279 -70.76 -6.86 5.75
C GLN A 279 -71.99 -6.67 6.64
N GLU A 280 -71.84 -6.05 7.81
CA GLU A 280 -72.96 -5.68 8.69
C GLU A 280 -73.91 -4.67 8.04
N MET A 281 -73.37 -3.63 7.37
CA MET A 281 -74.18 -2.66 6.64
C MET A 281 -74.94 -3.29 5.47
N ALA A 282 -74.29 -4.20 4.72
CA ALA A 282 -74.95 -4.94 3.65
C ALA A 282 -76.07 -5.85 4.19
N GLN A 283 -75.84 -6.53 5.31
CA GLN A 283 -76.82 -7.41 5.93
C GLN A 283 -77.99 -6.64 6.55
N ALA A 284 -77.74 -5.46 7.16
CA ALA A 284 -78.77 -4.57 7.66
C ALA A 284 -79.62 -3.96 6.53
N ALA A 285 -78.98 -3.59 5.40
CA ALA A 285 -79.69 -3.14 4.21
C ALA A 285 -80.58 -4.24 3.61
N GLU A 286 -80.08 -5.48 3.59
CA GLU A 286 -80.85 -6.65 3.13
C GLU A 286 -82.03 -6.96 4.05
N GLN A 287 -81.84 -6.90 5.38
CA GLN A 287 -82.93 -7.06 6.35
C GLN A 287 -83.98 -5.94 6.28
N ALA A 288 -83.56 -4.69 6.06
CA ALA A 288 -84.45 -3.56 5.84
C ALA A 288 -85.22 -3.66 4.51
N SER A 289 -84.59 -4.26 3.49
CA SER A 289 -85.24 -4.58 2.21
C SER A 289 -86.27 -5.70 2.37
N GLN A 290 -85.92 -6.78 3.08
CA GLN A 290 -86.81 -7.93 3.31
C GLN A 290 -88.05 -7.58 4.14
N SER A 291 -87.89 -6.75 5.18
CA SER A 291 -89.02 -6.30 6.01
C SER A 291 -89.99 -5.38 5.25
N LYS A 292 -89.52 -4.58 4.29
CA LYS A 292 -90.40 -3.87 3.34
C LYS A 292 -91.13 -4.82 2.38
N SER A 293 -90.48 -5.90 1.95
CA SER A 293 -91.08 -6.86 1.01
C SER A 293 -92.12 -7.80 1.64
N MET A 294 -92.05 -8.09 2.95
CA MET A 294 -93.05 -8.88 3.67
C MET A 294 -94.34 -8.09 3.98
N PHE A 295 -94.24 -6.76 4.12
CA PHE A 295 -95.40 -5.88 4.33
C PHE A 295 -96.23 -5.63 3.06
N LEU A 296 -95.68 -5.90 1.86
CA LEU A 296 -96.33 -5.69 0.56
C LEU A 296 -96.95 -6.98 -0.03
N ALA A 297 -96.90 -8.11 0.68
CA ALA A 297 -97.49 -9.38 0.26
C ALA A 297 -98.81 -9.67 0.99
N PRO A 298 -99.87 -8.86 0.75
CA PRO A 298 -101.09 -9.47 0.21
C PRO A 298 -101.67 -8.77 -1.03
N SER A 299 -101.10 -7.67 -1.51
CA SER A 299 -101.71 -6.88 -2.60
C SER A 299 -101.25 -7.28 -4.01
N VAL A 300 -100.16 -8.04 -4.17
CA VAL A 300 -99.67 -8.47 -5.50
C VAL A 300 -100.37 -9.72 -6.04
N THR A 301 -101.04 -10.52 -5.19
CA THR A 301 -101.82 -11.69 -5.64
C THR A 301 -103.10 -11.30 -6.39
N ASN A 302 -103.61 -10.07 -6.21
CA ASN A 302 -104.83 -9.61 -6.89
C ASN A 302 -104.60 -8.89 -8.24
N CYS A 303 -103.34 -8.66 -8.64
CA CYS A 303 -103.03 -7.98 -9.91
C CYS A 303 -102.76 -8.94 -11.08
N VAL A 304 -102.65 -10.25 -10.84
CA VAL A 304 -102.46 -11.26 -11.91
C VAL A 304 -103.78 -11.73 -12.54
N ARG A 305 -104.95 -11.36 -11.99
CA ARG A 305 -106.26 -11.80 -12.50
C ARG A 305 -106.97 -10.86 -13.47
N ARG A 306 -106.37 -9.74 -13.89
CA ARG A 306 -107.04 -8.74 -14.74
C ARG A 306 -106.46 -8.52 -16.14
N CYS A 307 -105.51 -9.34 -16.58
CA CYS A 307 -104.92 -9.27 -17.92
C CYS A 307 -104.99 -10.60 -18.69
N THR A 308 -106.12 -11.31 -18.61
CA THR A 308 -106.47 -12.37 -19.59
C THR A 308 -107.70 -11.91 -20.37
N GLY A 309 -107.47 -11.06 -21.37
CA GLY A 309 -108.46 -10.62 -22.31
C GLY A 309 -107.78 -9.83 -23.42
N LEU A 310 -107.83 -10.37 -24.64
CA LEU A 310 -107.31 -9.85 -25.92
C LEU A 310 -105.83 -10.17 -26.25
N SER A 311 -105.65 -11.39 -26.76
CA SER A 311 -105.23 -11.73 -28.14
C SER A 311 -104.27 -10.79 -28.90
N ALA A 312 -103.14 -11.40 -29.30
CA ALA A 312 -102.33 -11.24 -30.53
C ALA A 312 -101.95 -9.81 -30.97
N THR A 313 -100.68 -9.49 -31.23
CA THR A 313 -99.93 -9.98 -32.39
C THR A 313 -98.44 -9.61 -32.23
N SER A 314 -97.55 -10.58 -32.51
CA SER A 314 -96.19 -10.48 -33.06
C SER A 314 -95.47 -9.12 -33.07
N ILE A 315 -94.25 -9.03 -32.50
CA ILE A 315 -93.00 -8.97 -33.29
C ILE A 315 -91.78 -9.13 -32.37
N CYS A 316 -90.87 -9.93 -32.88
CA CYS A 316 -89.58 -10.38 -32.38
C CYS A 316 -88.59 -9.24 -32.09
N CYS A 317 -87.85 -9.33 -30.99
CA CYS A 317 -86.45 -8.91 -30.96
C CYS A 317 -85.68 -9.60 -29.80
N LYS A 318 -84.85 -10.57 -30.18
CA LYS A 318 -83.74 -11.15 -29.41
C LYS A 318 -82.51 -11.08 -30.35
N PRO A 319 -81.26 -11.31 -29.90
CA PRO A 319 -80.53 -10.73 -28.78
C PRO A 319 -79.10 -10.31 -29.19
N LYS A 320 -78.45 -9.33 -28.56
CA LYS A 320 -76.97 -9.23 -28.62
C LYS A 320 -76.34 -8.79 -27.29
N SER A 321 -75.51 -9.70 -26.77
CA SER A 321 -74.30 -9.52 -25.93
C SER A 321 -74.50 -8.85 -24.55
N CYS A 322 -74.48 -9.54 -23.40
CA CYS A 322 -73.51 -10.47 -22.80
C CYS A 322 -72.13 -9.85 -22.44
N ARG A 323 -72.07 -9.26 -21.23
CA ARG A 323 -71.02 -9.29 -20.18
C ARG A 323 -71.40 -8.18 -19.18
N LYS A 324 -72.05 -8.42 -18.04
CA LYS A 324 -71.70 -9.21 -16.83
C LYS A 324 -70.30 -8.93 -16.28
N ALA A 325 -70.33 -8.46 -15.01
CA ALA A 325 -69.30 -8.45 -13.99
C ALA A 325 -68.19 -7.40 -14.21
N LEU A 326 -67.72 -6.64 -13.23
CA LEU A 326 -67.92 -6.64 -11.78
C LEU A 326 -67.39 -5.27 -11.26
N ILE A 327 -68.13 -4.65 -10.34
CA ILE A 327 -67.69 -3.94 -9.13
C ILE A 327 -66.35 -3.17 -9.16
N ALA A 328 -66.49 -1.84 -9.02
CA ALA A 328 -65.80 -0.89 -8.11
C ALA A 328 -64.35 -1.10 -7.65
N TRP A 329 -63.72 0.07 -7.44
CA TRP A 329 -62.40 0.42 -6.87
C TRP A 329 -61.26 0.56 -7.88
#